data_AF-A0A8D8CID0-F1
#
_entry.id   AF-A0A8D8CID0-F1
#
_cell.length_a   1.000
_cell.length_b   1.000
_cell.length_c   1.000
_cell.angle_alpha   90.00
_cell.angle_beta   90.00
_cell.angle_gamma   90.00
#
_symmetry.space_group_name_H-M   'P 1'
#
loop_
_entity.id
_entity.type
_entity.pdbx_description
1 polymer ?
#
loop_
_entity_poly.entity_id
_entity_poly.type
_entity_poly.pdbx_seq_one_letter_code
_entity_poly.pdbx_strand_id
1 'polypeptide(L)'
;MASEEQLALSGLIKSVHRQLRDSAKDSDPEQAWRNHLQNQNLLSQYADAMHKLATNYWDKTMEVSAKKDNGRIEWVVGSCRDYFFRSCLLNMFREKDDKVMKAIDEQFSYKHKPYQVEKVKLLDVGSCYNPFSVFEDFDVTAIDIAPAQESVRYCDFLEVPLNESSSSMSSESIEALAKSFSMPWFS
;
A
#
# COMPACT_ATOMS: atom_id res chain seq x y z
N MET A 1 -3.78 -23.88 -17.99
CA MET A 1 -3.46 -22.76 -18.91
C MET A 1 -4.30 -21.57 -18.49
N ALA A 2 -3.79 -20.35 -18.60
CA ALA A 2 -4.56 -19.14 -18.29
C ALA A 2 -5.77 -19.02 -19.22
N SER A 3 -6.92 -18.56 -18.71
CA SER A 3 -8.09 -18.34 -19.56
C SER A 3 -7.90 -17.15 -20.49
N GLU A 4 -8.70 -17.08 -21.56
CA GLU A 4 -8.71 -15.93 -22.48
C GLU A 4 -9.01 -14.62 -21.74
N GLU A 5 -9.96 -14.65 -20.81
CA GLU A 5 -10.29 -13.52 -19.93
C GLU A 5 -9.08 -13.11 -19.06
N GLN A 6 -8.39 -14.07 -18.42
CA GLN A 6 -7.20 -13.77 -17.61
C GLN A 6 -6.10 -13.11 -18.45
N LEU A 7 -5.90 -13.57 -19.69
CA LEU A 7 -4.93 -12.99 -20.62
C LEU A 7 -5.34 -11.56 -21.03
N ALA A 8 -6.62 -11.35 -21.35
CA ALA A 8 -7.15 -10.04 -21.72
C ALA A 8 -7.00 -9.00 -20.60
N LEU A 9 -7.40 -9.35 -19.37
CA LEU A 9 -7.26 -8.50 -18.18
C LEU A 9 -5.79 -8.14 -17.95
N SER A 10 -4.89 -9.13 -18.01
CA SER A 10 -3.46 -8.89 -17.81
C SER A 10 -2.84 -8.06 -18.94
N GLY A 11 -3.36 -8.22 -20.16
CA GLY A 11 -2.95 -7.48 -21.35
C GLY A 11 -3.30 -6.01 -21.26
N LEU A 12 -4.50 -5.69 -20.77
CA LEU A 12 -4.95 -4.33 -20.50
C LEU A 12 -4.04 -3.64 -19.47
N ILE A 13 -3.82 -4.24 -18.31
CA ILE A 13 -2.96 -3.65 -17.27
C ILE A 13 -1.55 -3.36 -17.81
N LYS A 14 -0.97 -4.32 -18.54
CA LYS A 14 0.35 -4.15 -19.15
C LYS A 14 0.36 -3.04 -20.19
N SER A 15 -0.70 -2.89 -20.98
CA SER A 15 -0.79 -1.84 -21.99
C SER A 15 -0.89 -0.45 -21.35
N VAL A 16 -1.67 -0.31 -20.27
CA VAL A 16 -1.77 0.95 -19.50
C VAL A 16 -0.42 1.37 -18.95
N HIS A 17 0.30 0.46 -18.27
CA HIS A 17 1.63 0.76 -17.74
C HIS A 17 2.65 1.08 -18.84
N ARG A 18 2.57 0.40 -19.99
CA ARG A 18 3.44 0.69 -21.13
C ARG A 18 3.15 2.07 -21.72
N GLN A 19 1.88 2.39 -21.96
CA GLN A 19 1.46 3.69 -22.48
C GLN A 19 1.94 4.85 -21.59
N LEU A 20 1.75 4.75 -20.27
CA LEU A 20 2.24 5.76 -19.34
C LEU A 20 3.77 5.89 -19.40
N ARG A 21 4.49 4.76 -19.40
CA ARG A 21 5.95 4.74 -19.46
C ARG A 21 6.49 5.36 -20.75
N ASP A 22 5.87 5.07 -21.89
CA ASP A 22 6.30 5.60 -23.17
C ASP A 22 5.94 7.09 -23.30
N SER A 23 4.75 7.49 -22.84
CA SER A 23 4.36 8.91 -22.79
C SER A 23 5.31 9.76 -21.93
N ALA A 24 5.80 9.21 -20.81
CA ALA A 24 6.77 9.89 -19.95
C ALA A 24 8.20 9.95 -20.52
N LYS A 25 8.52 9.18 -21.57
CA LYS A 25 9.78 9.31 -22.32
C LYS A 25 9.68 10.34 -23.43
N ASP A 26 8.52 10.38 -24.09
CA ASP A 26 8.28 11.18 -25.28
C ASP A 26 7.87 12.63 -24.95
N SER A 27 7.47 12.89 -23.70
CA SER A 27 7.00 14.20 -23.22
C SER A 27 7.45 14.47 -21.78
N ASP A 28 7.17 15.68 -21.30
CA ASP A 28 7.40 16.05 -19.90
C ASP A 28 6.68 15.06 -18.94
N PRO A 29 7.39 14.46 -17.96
CA PRO A 29 6.80 13.44 -17.09
C PRO A 29 5.59 13.91 -16.28
N GLU A 30 5.58 15.16 -15.81
CA GLU A 30 4.43 15.69 -15.07
C GLU A 30 3.22 15.86 -15.98
N GLN A 31 3.43 16.37 -17.20
CA GLN A 31 2.36 16.47 -18.18
C GLN A 31 1.84 15.09 -18.60
N ALA A 32 2.72 14.10 -18.78
CA ALA A 32 2.35 12.72 -19.09
C ALA A 32 1.48 12.12 -17.97
N TRP A 33 1.85 12.36 -16.71
CA TRP A 33 1.05 11.96 -15.55
C TRP A 33 -0.31 12.64 -15.51
N ARG A 34 -0.36 13.97 -15.66
CA ARG A 34 -1.62 14.73 -15.68
C ARG A 34 -2.55 14.26 -16.80
N ASN A 35 -2.02 14.01 -17.99
CA ASN A 35 -2.79 13.46 -19.12
C ASN A 35 -3.32 12.05 -18.82
N HIS A 36 -2.51 11.23 -18.15
CA HIS A 36 -2.93 9.90 -17.72
C HIS A 36 -4.11 9.94 -16.75
N LEU A 37 -4.05 10.83 -15.75
CA LEU A 37 -5.12 11.03 -14.77
C LEU A 37 -6.42 11.55 -15.37
N GLN A 38 -6.35 12.30 -16.48
CA GLN A 38 -7.57 12.77 -17.17
C GLN A 38 -8.33 11.66 -17.90
N ASN A 39 -7.70 10.51 -18.16
CA ASN A 39 -8.33 9.40 -18.86
C ASN A 39 -9.14 8.49 -17.91
N GLN A 40 -10.23 9.05 -17.38
CA GLN A 40 -11.10 8.40 -16.40
C GLN A 40 -11.68 7.06 -16.89
N ASN A 41 -12.00 6.96 -18.18
CA ASN A 41 -12.51 5.71 -18.75
C ASN A 41 -11.44 4.60 -18.76
N LEU A 42 -10.20 4.92 -19.12
CA LEU A 42 -9.10 3.96 -19.08
C LEU A 42 -8.78 3.54 -17.63
N LEU A 43 -8.76 4.51 -16.70
CA LEU A 43 -8.51 4.25 -15.28
C LEU A 43 -9.59 3.36 -14.66
N SER A 44 -10.85 3.58 -14.99
CA SER A 44 -11.95 2.70 -14.55
C SER A 44 -11.78 1.26 -15.09
N GLN A 45 -11.48 1.10 -16.38
CA GLN A 45 -11.22 -0.23 -16.96
C GLN A 45 -9.99 -0.92 -16.34
N TYR A 46 -8.95 -0.14 -16.04
CA TYR A 46 -7.76 -0.60 -15.35
C TYR A 46 -8.09 -1.10 -13.94
N ALA A 47 -8.84 -0.32 -13.16
CA ALA A 47 -9.25 -0.66 -11.80
C ALA A 47 -10.09 -1.94 -11.78
N ASP A 48 -11.08 -2.04 -12.67
CA ASP A 48 -11.90 -3.25 -12.83
C ASP A 48 -11.06 -4.48 -13.17
N ALA A 49 -10.07 -4.31 -14.06
CA ALA A 49 -9.21 -5.41 -14.46
C ALA A 49 -8.26 -5.87 -13.35
N MET A 50 -7.69 -4.92 -12.60
CA MET A 50 -6.87 -5.18 -11.42
C MET A 50 -7.66 -5.94 -10.36
N HIS A 51 -8.86 -5.45 -10.03
CA HIS A 51 -9.73 -6.07 -9.04
C HIS A 51 -10.12 -7.49 -9.45
N LYS A 52 -10.61 -7.69 -10.68
CA LYS A 52 -10.99 -9.02 -11.19
C LYS A 52 -9.82 -10.00 -11.19
N LEU A 53 -8.62 -9.56 -11.57
CA LEU A 53 -7.44 -10.43 -11.55
C LEU A 53 -7.09 -10.87 -10.13
N ALA A 54 -7.13 -9.93 -9.17
CA ALA A 54 -6.84 -10.23 -7.78
C ALA A 54 -7.82 -11.25 -7.22
N THR A 55 -9.12 -10.96 -7.25
CA THR A 55 -10.14 -11.75 -6.55
C THR A 55 -10.47 -13.06 -7.26
N ASN A 56 -10.41 -13.09 -8.60
CA ASN A 56 -10.90 -14.26 -9.36
C ASN A 56 -9.79 -15.20 -9.80
N TYR A 57 -8.55 -14.73 -9.92
CA TYR A 57 -7.46 -15.53 -10.48
C TYR A 57 -6.26 -15.67 -9.55
N TRP A 58 -5.79 -14.60 -8.91
CA TRP A 58 -4.64 -14.68 -8.01
C TRP A 58 -4.97 -15.47 -6.74
N ASP A 59 -6.09 -15.18 -6.09
CA ASP A 59 -6.53 -15.88 -4.88
C ASP A 59 -6.84 -17.36 -5.16
N LYS A 60 -7.56 -17.66 -6.24
CA LYS A 60 -7.89 -19.05 -6.61
C LYS A 60 -6.66 -19.88 -6.99
N THR A 61 -5.65 -19.26 -7.61
CA THR A 61 -4.38 -19.94 -7.91
C THR A 61 -3.59 -20.25 -6.62
N MET A 62 -3.71 -19.40 -5.60
CA MET A 62 -3.12 -19.63 -4.27
C MET A 62 -3.84 -20.77 -3.51
N GLU A 63 -5.16 -20.89 -3.64
CA GLU A 63 -5.93 -22.00 -3.05
C GLU A 63 -5.56 -23.37 -3.67
N VAL A 64 -5.44 -23.45 -4.99
CA VAL A 64 -5.11 -24.71 -5.70
C VAL A 64 -3.68 -25.17 -5.45
N SER A 65 -2.75 -24.25 -5.15
CA SER A 65 -1.35 -24.59 -4.91
C SER A 65 -1.03 -25.02 -3.47
N ALA A 66 -2.03 -25.11 -2.58
CA ALA A 66 -1.88 -25.42 -1.15
C ALA A 66 -0.88 -24.51 -0.39
N LYS A 67 -0.48 -23.40 -1.01
CA LYS A 67 0.38 -22.36 -0.43
C LYS A 67 -0.47 -21.18 0.02
N LYS A 68 -1.52 -21.47 0.79
CA LYS A 68 -2.45 -20.46 1.32
C LYS A 68 -1.71 -19.38 2.13
N ASP A 69 -0.59 -19.75 2.74
CA ASP A 69 0.27 -18.88 3.56
C ASP A 69 1.27 -18.00 2.76
N ASN A 70 1.24 -18.00 1.42
CA ASN A 70 2.23 -17.26 0.60
C ASN A 70 1.67 -16.08 -0.19
N GLY A 71 0.44 -15.64 0.09
CA GLY A 71 -0.07 -14.39 -0.46
C GLY A 71 0.76 -13.21 0.05
N ARG A 72 1.07 -12.23 -0.80
CA ARG A 72 1.82 -11.03 -0.36
C ARG A 72 1.08 -10.31 0.78
N ILE A 73 -0.25 -10.27 0.72
CA ILE A 73 -1.10 -9.69 1.76
C ILE A 73 -0.89 -10.41 3.10
N GLU A 74 -1.06 -11.74 3.13
CA GLU A 74 -0.82 -12.54 4.35
C GLU A 74 0.62 -12.42 4.87
N TRP A 75 1.61 -12.36 3.96
CA TRP A 75 3.00 -12.15 4.36
C TRP A 75 3.22 -10.77 5.02
N VAL A 76 2.63 -9.70 4.45
CA VAL A 76 2.67 -8.36 5.06
C VAL A 76 2.00 -8.37 6.42
N VAL A 77 0.80 -8.96 6.53
CA VAL A 77 0.05 -9.08 7.78
C VAL A 77 0.84 -9.85 8.83
N GLY A 78 1.41 -11.00 8.47
CA GLY A 78 2.27 -11.80 9.34
C GLY A 78 3.49 -11.01 9.83
N SER A 79 4.15 -10.31 8.92
CA SER A 79 5.32 -9.47 9.23
C SER A 79 4.96 -8.33 10.18
N CYS A 80 3.83 -7.66 9.98
CA CYS A 80 3.33 -6.64 10.89
C CYS A 80 2.95 -7.21 12.26
N ARG A 81 2.27 -8.36 12.31
CA ARG A 81 1.92 -9.05 13.55
C ARG A 81 3.17 -9.40 14.37
N ASP A 82 4.20 -9.90 13.71
CA ASP A 82 5.45 -10.25 14.35
C ASP A 82 6.20 -9.01 14.83
N TYR A 83 6.29 -7.98 13.98
CA TYR A 83 6.96 -6.73 14.31
C TYR A 83 6.31 -5.98 15.49
N PHE A 84 4.99 -5.78 15.44
CA PHE A 84 4.27 -4.91 16.37
C PHE A 84 3.62 -5.61 17.56
N PHE A 85 3.23 -6.89 17.44
CA PHE A 85 2.36 -7.53 18.45
C PHE A 85 2.98 -8.77 19.11
N ARG A 86 3.60 -9.68 18.35
CA ARG A 86 3.90 -11.05 18.84
C ARG A 86 5.34 -11.27 19.28
N SER A 87 6.33 -10.96 18.45
CA SER A 87 7.70 -11.47 18.63
C SER A 87 8.68 -10.48 19.25
N CYS A 88 8.18 -9.41 19.88
CA CYS A 88 9.00 -8.33 20.48
C CYS A 88 10.04 -7.76 19.50
N LEU A 89 9.88 -7.96 18.19
CA LEU A 89 10.89 -7.61 17.19
C LEU A 89 11.18 -6.11 17.23
N LEU A 90 10.14 -5.28 17.36
CA LEU A 90 10.31 -3.85 17.59
C LEU A 90 11.24 -3.56 18.77
N ASN A 91 11.05 -4.23 19.92
CA ASN A 91 11.92 -4.04 21.08
C ASN A 91 13.33 -4.57 20.82
N MET A 92 13.47 -5.69 20.14
CA MET A 92 14.77 -6.24 19.76
C MET A 92 15.55 -5.30 18.82
N PHE A 93 14.89 -4.68 17.84
CA PHE A 93 15.51 -3.69 16.96
C PHE A 93 15.90 -2.43 17.73
N ARG A 94 15.00 -1.92 18.58
CA ARG A 94 15.30 -0.79 19.49
C ARG A 94 16.52 -1.05 20.37
N GLU A 95 16.63 -2.24 20.96
CA GLU A 95 17.79 -2.61 21.78
C GLU A 95 19.09 -2.69 20.97
N LYS A 96 19.02 -3.12 19.70
CA LYS A 96 20.18 -3.13 18.80
C LYS A 96 20.61 -1.72 18.44
N ASP A 97 19.66 -0.85 18.09
CA ASP A 97 19.93 0.55 17.78
C ASP A 97 20.52 1.28 18.99
N ASP A 98 19.98 1.05 20.19
CA ASP A 98 20.51 1.62 21.43
C ASP A 98 21.97 1.20 21.70
N LYS A 99 22.34 -0.04 21.37
CA LYS A 99 23.73 -0.53 21.51
C LYS A 99 24.66 0.15 20.51
N VAL A 100 24.22 0.34 19.27
CA VAL A 100 24.99 1.05 18.24
C VAL A 100 25.19 2.50 18.65
N MET A 101 24.12 3.18 19.09
CA MET A 101 24.19 4.56 19.53
C MET A 101 25.09 4.74 20.76
N LYS A 102 25.04 3.82 21.73
CA LYS A 102 25.97 3.81 22.87
C LYS A 102 27.43 3.60 22.51
N ALA A 103 27.71 2.87 21.43
CA ALA A 103 29.07 2.69 20.94
C ALA A 103 29.62 3.95 20.27
N ILE A 104 28.74 4.83 19.77
CA ILE A 104 29.10 6.12 19.16
C ILE A 104 29.20 7.22 20.24
N ASP A 105 28.26 7.20 21.19
CA ASP A 105 28.20 8.13 22.32
C ASP A 105 27.90 7.34 23.61
N GLU A 106 28.92 7.15 24.45
CA GLU A 106 28.79 6.41 25.71
C GLU A 106 27.75 7.00 26.67
N GLN A 107 27.42 8.29 26.52
CA GLN A 107 26.40 8.96 27.34
C GLN A 107 24.98 8.78 26.76
N PHE A 108 24.84 8.18 25.57
CA PHE A 108 23.55 7.97 24.94
C PHE A 108 22.63 7.13 25.84
N SER A 109 21.52 7.74 26.22
CA SER A 109 20.47 7.10 26.99
C SER A 109 19.11 7.51 26.44
N TYR A 110 18.44 6.56 25.81
CA TYR A 110 17.08 6.73 25.33
C TYR A 110 16.16 5.75 26.03
N LYS A 111 15.07 6.25 26.60
CA LYS A 111 14.03 5.41 27.21
C LYS A 111 12.89 5.25 26.23
N HIS A 112 12.86 4.09 25.56
CA HIS A 112 11.73 3.71 24.72
C HIS A 112 10.45 3.69 25.54
N LYS A 113 9.43 4.40 25.05
CA LYS A 113 8.08 4.24 25.60
C LYS A 113 7.55 2.85 25.23
N PRO A 114 6.81 2.17 26.13
CA PRO A 114 6.12 0.93 25.80
C PRO A 114 5.28 1.16 24.55
N TYR A 115 5.57 0.40 23.50
CA TYR A 115 4.79 0.49 22.27
C TYR A 115 3.59 -0.45 22.41
N GLN A 116 2.49 0.09 22.93
CA GLN A 116 1.22 -0.60 23.00
C GLN A 116 0.41 -0.19 21.78
N VAL A 117 0.26 -1.13 20.84
CA VAL A 117 -0.58 -0.94 19.67
C VAL A 117 -1.72 -1.92 19.74
N GLU A 118 -2.93 -1.37 19.77
CA GLU A 118 -4.16 -2.13 19.60
C GLU A 118 -4.41 -2.39 18.11
N LYS A 119 -4.24 -1.36 17.27
CA LYS A 119 -4.28 -1.46 15.80
C LYS A 119 -3.18 -0.65 15.14
N VAL A 120 -2.55 -1.24 14.12
CA VAL A 120 -1.56 -0.57 13.29
C VAL A 120 -2.27 0.36 12.31
N LYS A 121 -1.97 1.66 12.36
CA LYS A 121 -2.41 2.60 11.33
C LYS A 121 -1.67 2.31 10.03
N LEU A 122 -2.42 1.86 9.02
CA LEU A 122 -1.87 1.44 7.73
C LEU A 122 -2.36 2.40 6.63
N LEU A 123 -1.43 3.03 5.92
CA LEU A 123 -1.70 3.74 4.68
C LEU A 123 -1.42 2.79 3.51
N ASP A 124 -2.46 2.32 2.83
CA ASP A 124 -2.36 1.40 1.70
C ASP A 124 -2.49 2.18 0.39
N VAL A 125 -1.35 2.43 -0.26
CA VAL A 125 -1.23 3.25 -1.49
C VAL A 125 -1.28 2.34 -2.72
N GLY A 126 -2.16 2.66 -3.66
CA GLY A 126 -2.41 1.79 -4.82
C GLY A 126 -3.25 0.57 -4.42
N SER A 127 -4.18 0.79 -3.48
CA SER A 127 -4.95 -0.27 -2.84
C SER A 127 -5.90 -0.99 -3.80
N CYS A 128 -6.41 -0.27 -4.80
CA CYS A 128 -7.46 -0.68 -5.74
C CYS A 128 -8.80 -1.11 -5.10
N TYR A 129 -8.80 -2.06 -4.15
CA TYR A 129 -9.99 -2.67 -3.54
C TYR A 129 -9.91 -2.90 -2.01
N ASN A 130 -8.90 -2.37 -1.31
CA ASN A 130 -8.75 -2.46 0.16
C ASN A 130 -8.67 -3.89 0.73
N PRO A 131 -7.68 -4.71 0.30
CA PRO A 131 -7.54 -6.09 0.78
C PRO A 131 -7.24 -6.19 2.28
N PHE A 132 -6.64 -5.16 2.88
CA PHE A 132 -6.27 -5.20 4.30
C PHE A 132 -7.43 -4.95 5.27
N SER A 133 -8.59 -4.48 4.77
CA SER A 133 -9.76 -4.16 5.60
C SER A 133 -10.33 -5.34 6.39
N VAL A 134 -10.06 -6.57 5.96
CA VAL A 134 -10.54 -7.79 6.62
C VAL A 134 -9.75 -8.16 7.89
N PHE A 135 -8.59 -7.54 8.12
CA PHE A 135 -7.72 -7.85 9.24
C PHE A 135 -7.94 -6.84 10.38
N GLU A 136 -8.44 -7.32 11.51
CA GLU A 136 -8.77 -6.47 12.66
C GLU A 136 -7.57 -5.74 13.28
N ASP A 137 -6.35 -6.25 13.03
CA ASP A 137 -5.09 -5.68 13.50
C ASP A 137 -4.78 -4.29 12.91
N PHE A 138 -5.50 -3.87 11.86
CA PHE A 138 -5.21 -2.64 11.13
C PHE A 138 -6.35 -1.62 11.18
N ASP A 139 -5.94 -0.35 11.24
CA ASP A 139 -6.77 0.80 10.93
C ASP A 139 -6.33 1.33 9.56
N VAL A 140 -7.05 0.94 8.51
CA VAL A 140 -6.61 1.08 7.11
C VAL A 140 -7.15 2.36 6.49
N THR A 141 -6.23 3.20 6.02
CA THR A 141 -6.52 4.28 5.05
C THR A 141 -6.11 3.80 3.67
N ALA A 142 -7.06 3.30 2.88
CA ALA A 142 -6.83 2.82 1.52
C ALA A 142 -7.02 3.95 0.49
N ILE A 143 -6.02 4.14 -0.37
CA ILE A 143 -6.02 5.20 -1.38
C ILE A 143 -5.57 4.67 -2.75
N ASP A 144 -6.11 5.25 -3.81
CA ASP A 144 -5.73 4.92 -5.19
C ASP A 144 -6.06 6.09 -6.14
N ILE A 145 -5.39 6.17 -7.29
CA ILE A 145 -5.75 7.11 -8.38
C ILE A 145 -6.96 6.60 -9.18
N ALA A 146 -7.28 5.30 -9.08
CA ALA A 146 -8.39 4.66 -9.76
C ALA A 146 -9.04 3.60 -8.83
N PRO A 147 -9.82 4.03 -7.82
CA PRO A 147 -10.51 3.11 -6.91
C PRO A 147 -11.48 2.18 -7.66
N ALA A 148 -11.41 0.87 -7.40
CA ALA A 148 -12.36 -0.12 -7.90
C ALA A 148 -13.51 -0.40 -6.92
N GLN A 149 -13.41 0.08 -5.68
CA GLN A 149 -14.36 -0.14 -4.59
C GLN A 149 -14.55 1.15 -3.80
N GLU A 150 -15.75 1.34 -3.25
CA GLU A 150 -16.10 2.52 -2.42
C GLU A 150 -15.27 2.61 -1.13
N SER A 151 -14.70 1.48 -0.67
CA SER A 151 -13.84 1.42 0.50
C SER A 151 -12.43 2.00 0.27
N VAL A 152 -12.12 2.41 -0.97
CA VAL A 152 -10.85 3.03 -1.37
C VAL A 152 -11.13 4.45 -1.83
N ARG A 153 -10.37 5.41 -1.30
CA ARG A 153 -10.54 6.83 -1.64
C ARG A 153 -9.64 7.21 -2.82
N TYR A 154 -10.16 8.09 -3.69
CA TYR A 154 -9.34 8.72 -4.72
C TYR A 154 -8.25 9.58 -4.07
N CYS A 155 -7.00 9.39 -4.49
CA CYS A 155 -5.87 10.22 -4.09
C CYS A 155 -4.75 10.12 -5.11
N ASP A 156 -4.32 11.26 -5.65
CA ASP A 156 -2.98 11.33 -6.25
C ASP A 156 -1.97 11.49 -5.11
N PHE A 157 -1.31 10.38 -4.74
CA PHE A 157 -0.35 10.36 -3.64
C PHE A 157 0.88 11.24 -3.90
N LEU A 158 1.17 11.58 -5.16
CA LEU A 158 2.30 12.44 -5.51
C LEU A 158 2.02 13.92 -5.26
N GLU A 159 0.75 14.33 -5.38
CA GLU A 159 0.32 15.73 -5.31
C GLU A 159 -0.45 16.05 -4.03
N VAL A 160 -0.89 15.04 -3.26
CA VAL A 160 -1.67 15.26 -2.03
C VAL A 160 -0.85 16.04 -0.99
N PRO A 161 -1.35 17.20 -0.50
CA PRO A 161 -0.62 17.99 0.47
C PRO A 161 -0.53 17.28 1.83
N LEU A 162 0.52 17.61 2.58
CA LEU A 162 0.74 17.09 3.92
C LEU A 162 0.28 18.09 4.99
N ASN A 163 -0.51 17.60 5.94
CA ASN A 163 -0.93 18.33 7.13
C ASN A 163 -0.11 17.89 8.36
N GLU A 164 0.18 18.84 9.26
CA GLU A 164 0.95 18.57 10.48
C GLU A 164 0.26 17.57 11.43
N SER A 165 -1.06 17.67 11.57
CA SER A 165 -1.78 17.04 12.69
C SER A 165 -2.83 16.01 12.29
N SER A 166 -3.46 16.14 11.12
CA SER A 166 -4.54 15.23 10.71
C SER A 166 -4.78 15.24 9.21
N SER A 167 -5.15 14.08 8.66
CA SER A 167 -5.62 13.96 7.29
C SER A 167 -6.95 14.69 7.11
N SER A 168 -7.12 15.40 5.99
CA SER A 168 -8.42 15.94 5.55
C SER A 168 -8.99 15.03 4.46
N MET A 169 -10.26 14.67 4.60
CA MET A 169 -10.89 13.66 3.75
C MET A 169 -12.31 14.10 3.42
N SER A 170 -12.71 13.92 2.16
CA SER A 170 -14.10 13.99 1.72
C SER A 170 -14.72 12.58 1.74
N SER A 171 -15.95 12.44 1.24
CA SER A 171 -16.60 11.13 1.11
C SER A 171 -15.84 10.19 0.16
N GLU A 172 -15.26 10.73 -0.91
CA GLU A 172 -14.68 9.94 -2.01
C GLU A 172 -13.17 10.17 -2.20
N SER A 173 -12.59 11.21 -1.61
CA SER A 173 -11.20 11.59 -1.86
C SER A 173 -10.42 11.99 -0.60
N ILE A 174 -9.10 11.93 -0.71
CA ILE A 174 -8.18 12.54 0.28
C ILE A 174 -7.80 13.93 -0.21
N GLU A 175 -7.98 14.92 0.66
CA GLU A 175 -7.58 16.30 0.38
C GLU A 175 -6.21 16.62 0.98
N ALA A 176 -5.84 15.97 2.08
CA ALA A 176 -4.52 16.08 2.69
C ALA A 176 -4.20 14.86 3.56
N LEU A 177 -2.93 14.47 3.62
CA LEU A 177 -2.44 13.37 4.46
C LEU A 177 -1.71 13.89 5.70
N ALA A 178 -1.89 13.24 6.85
CA ALA A 178 -1.10 13.56 8.04
C ALA A 178 0.40 13.25 7.81
N LYS A 179 1.30 14.11 8.30
CA LYS A 179 2.76 13.86 8.28
C LYS A 179 3.19 12.61 9.05
N SER A 180 2.39 12.17 10.03
CA SER A 180 2.70 11.01 10.85
C SER A 180 1.88 9.78 10.44
N PHE A 181 2.44 8.95 9.55
CA PHE A 181 2.07 7.54 9.43
C PHE A 181 3.17 6.68 10.05
N SER A 182 2.78 5.72 10.89
CA SER A 182 3.68 4.68 11.37
C SER A 182 3.95 3.70 10.23
N MET A 183 4.85 4.07 9.31
CA MET A 183 5.33 3.18 8.25
C MET A 183 6.48 2.32 8.78
N PRO A 184 6.34 0.98 8.80
CA PRO A 184 7.52 0.13 8.85
C PRO A 184 8.23 0.23 7.49
N TRP A 185 9.38 0.91 7.45
CA TRP A 185 10.30 0.80 6.33
C TRP A 185 10.96 -0.57 6.39
N PHE A 186 10.62 -1.46 5.45
CA PHE A 186 11.40 -2.66 5.18
C PHE A 186 12.32 -2.37 3.99
N SER A 187 13.59 -2.08 4.27
CA SER A 187 14.69 -2.05 3.29
C SER A 187 15.49 -3.35 3.36
#